data_AF-A0A916BX64-F1
#
_entry.id   AF-A0A916BX64-F1
#
_cell.length_a   1.000
_cell.length_b   1.000
_cell.length_c   1.000
_cell.angle_alpha   90.00
_cell.angle_beta   90.00
_cell.angle_gamma   90.00
#
_symmetry.space_group_name_H-M   'P 1'
#
loop_
_entity.id
_entity.type
_entity.pdbx_description
1 polymer ?
#
loop_
_entity_poly.entity_id
_entity_poly.type
_entity_poly.pdbx_seq_one_letter_code
_entity_poly.pdbx_strand_id
1 'polypeptide(L)'
;MTFPLPPESGIPVSEGLLIGIVVFFFGMWGWRHGLDAALIAALFTVAGILAVPKLAPELGKFINALLGTFRLMTSGQFSMDNLNAVINAVHETIPSTINVQDPNSESMVLLYLGLFAAIVYIGFRYANKKAGRKDPLFESIFGFAGAGVVGYLIVTFVLDKLVRFPQTVMIEPSEVPEIRLDAVMLAIIVIVLIVFGVQRSKPPAKKK
;
A
#
# COMPACT_ATOMS: atom_id res chain seq x y z
N MET A 1 -18.27 -0.57 43.89
CA MET A 1 -16.81 -0.81 43.96
C MET A 1 -16.30 -0.90 42.54
N THR A 2 -15.67 0.16 42.04
CA THR A 2 -15.02 0.18 40.73
C THR A 2 -13.59 -0.32 40.91
N PHE A 3 -13.27 -1.47 40.31
CA PHE A 3 -11.90 -1.96 40.26
C PHE A 3 -11.08 -1.01 39.39
N PRO A 4 -9.96 -0.43 39.89
CA PRO A 4 -9.04 0.27 39.01
C PRO A 4 -8.48 -0.75 38.02
N LEU A 5 -8.65 -0.48 36.73
CA LEU A 5 -7.97 -1.23 35.69
C LEU A 5 -6.45 -1.11 35.95
N PRO A 6 -5.69 -2.21 35.83
CA PRO A 6 -4.24 -2.13 35.97
C PRO A 6 -3.70 -1.10 34.97
N PRO A 7 -2.69 -0.29 35.35
CA PRO A 7 -2.08 0.66 34.42
C PRO A 7 -1.59 -0.10 33.20
N GLU A 8 -1.96 0.39 32.01
CA GLU A 8 -1.49 -0.16 30.74
C GLU A 8 0.04 -0.18 30.77
N SER A 9 0.62 -1.35 31.04
CA SER A 9 2.06 -1.58 31.10
C SER A 9 2.65 -1.68 29.68
N GLY A 10 2.21 -0.79 28.80
CA GLY A 10 2.78 -0.62 27.47
C GLY A 10 3.93 0.37 27.57
N ILE A 11 5.10 -0.01 27.06
CA ILE A 11 6.16 0.96 26.80
C ILE A 11 5.58 1.95 25.78
N PRO A 12 5.52 3.27 26.08
CA PRO A 12 5.03 4.25 25.13
C PRO A 12 6.05 4.37 23.99
N VAL A 13 5.83 3.60 22.92
CA VAL A 13 6.63 3.69 21.70
C VAL A 13 6.04 4.82 20.85
N SER A 14 6.83 5.86 20.60
CA SER A 14 6.37 6.95 19.74
C SER A 14 6.15 6.45 18.31
N GLU A 15 5.08 6.91 17.66
CA GLU A 15 4.77 6.60 16.26
C GLU A 15 5.95 6.93 15.34
N GLY A 16 6.61 8.06 15.60
CA GLY A 16 7.82 8.46 14.88
C GLY A 16 8.98 7.46 15.02
N LEU A 17 9.10 6.76 16.15
CA LEU A 17 10.10 5.71 16.33
C LEU A 17 9.76 4.45 15.54
N LEU A 18 8.47 4.06 15.49
CA LEU A 18 8.02 2.94 14.64
C LEU A 18 8.26 3.23 13.16
N ILE A 19 7.85 4.42 12.70
CA ILE A 19 8.10 4.88 11.33
C ILE A 19 9.61 4.89 11.06
N GLY A 20 10.41 5.44 11.98
CA GLY A 20 11.86 5.50 11.86
C GLY A 20 12.51 4.12 11.73
N ILE A 21 12.07 3.13 12.52
CA ILE A 21 12.56 1.74 12.44
C ILE A 21 12.22 1.12 11.09
N VAL A 22 10.99 1.29 10.60
CA VAL A 22 10.57 0.75 9.31
C VAL A 22 11.35 1.40 8.17
N VAL A 23 11.46 2.73 8.17
CA VAL A 23 12.24 3.49 7.19
C VAL A 23 13.70 3.03 7.20
N PHE A 24 14.30 2.87 8.38
CA PHE A 24 15.67 2.39 8.50
C PHE A 24 15.84 0.97 7.98
N PHE A 25 14.90 0.06 8.26
CA PHE A 25 14.92 -1.31 7.75
C PHE A 25 14.88 -1.35 6.22
N PHE A 26 13.99 -0.58 5.61
CA PHE A 26 13.94 -0.48 4.14
C PHE A 26 15.17 0.23 3.58
N GLY A 27 15.69 1.25 4.25
CA GLY A 27 16.96 1.87 3.90
C GLY A 27 18.09 0.85 3.87
N MET A 28 18.22 0.02 4.89
CA MET A 28 19.22 -1.07 4.91
C MET A 28 19.01 -2.10 3.79
N TRP A 29 17.76 -2.38 3.44
CA TRP A 29 17.45 -3.20 2.26
C TRP A 29 17.95 -2.53 0.97
N GLY A 30 17.67 -1.25 0.77
CA GLY A 30 18.11 -0.49 -0.40
C GLY A 30 19.63 -0.30 -0.46
N TRP A 31 20.30 -0.15 0.68
CA TRP A 31 21.77 -0.15 0.75
C TRP A 31 22.38 -1.41 0.14
N ARG A 32 21.77 -2.56 0.43
CA ARG A 32 22.24 -3.88 -0.02
C ARG A 32 21.93 -4.17 -1.49
N HIS A 33 20.83 -3.63 -2.01
CA HIS A 33 20.33 -3.95 -3.36
C HIS A 33 20.47 -2.79 -4.36
N GLY A 34 20.96 -1.64 -3.89
CA GLY A 34 21.28 -0.48 -4.70
C GLY A 34 20.09 0.35 -5.18
N LEU A 35 20.42 1.39 -5.95
CA LEU A 35 19.45 2.40 -6.39
C LEU A 35 18.40 1.81 -7.35
N ASP A 36 18.82 0.98 -8.30
CA ASP A 36 17.90 0.40 -9.28
C ASP A 36 16.82 -0.46 -8.62
N ALA A 37 17.17 -1.23 -7.60
CA ALA A 37 16.22 -2.01 -6.83
C ALA A 37 15.25 -1.12 -6.06
N ALA A 38 15.75 -0.04 -5.44
CA ALA A 38 14.93 0.95 -4.76
C ALA A 38 13.94 1.65 -5.71
N LEU A 39 14.38 2.00 -6.93
CA LEU A 39 13.52 2.63 -7.94
C LEU A 39 12.40 1.70 -8.42
N ILE A 40 12.72 0.43 -8.65
CA ILE A 40 11.72 -0.57 -9.02
C ILE A 40 10.71 -0.75 -7.88
N ALA A 41 11.18 -0.89 -6.64
CA ALA A 41 10.30 -1.00 -5.48
C ALA A 41 9.41 0.25 -5.30
N ALA A 42 9.97 1.44 -5.53
CA ALA A 42 9.23 2.70 -5.48
C ALA A 42 8.13 2.76 -6.53
N LEU A 43 8.41 2.35 -7.77
CA LEU A 43 7.43 2.32 -8.85
C LEU A 43 6.21 1.47 -8.48
N PHE A 44 6.43 0.25 -7.99
CA PHE A 44 5.34 -0.64 -7.57
C PHE A 44 4.61 -0.12 -6.34
N THR A 45 5.31 0.52 -5.40
CA THR A 45 4.71 1.12 -4.22
C THR A 45 3.78 2.27 -4.60
N VAL A 46 4.24 3.20 -5.45
CA VAL A 46 3.43 4.32 -5.95
C VAL A 46 2.25 3.80 -6.79
N ALA A 47 2.50 2.83 -7.67
CA ALA A 47 1.42 2.19 -8.44
C ALA A 47 0.38 1.53 -7.52
N GLY A 48 0.83 0.87 -6.44
CA GLY A 48 -0.03 0.31 -5.41
C GLY A 48 -0.91 1.37 -4.75
N ILE A 49 -0.31 2.46 -4.26
CA ILE A 49 -1.03 3.57 -3.61
C ILE A 49 -2.12 4.14 -4.53
N LEU A 50 -1.83 4.30 -5.82
CA LEU A 50 -2.75 4.89 -6.79
C LEU A 50 -3.81 3.90 -7.31
N ALA A 51 -3.46 2.62 -7.46
CA ALA A 51 -4.34 1.62 -8.07
C ALA A 51 -5.26 0.94 -7.06
N VAL A 52 -4.79 0.69 -5.84
CA VAL A 52 -5.53 -0.04 -4.79
C VAL A 52 -6.89 0.59 -4.47
N PRO A 53 -7.04 1.93 -4.33
CA PRO A 53 -8.34 2.58 -4.14
C PRO A 53 -9.37 2.26 -5.22
N LYS A 54 -8.92 2.00 -6.46
CA LYS A 54 -9.78 1.71 -7.61
C LYS A 54 -10.01 0.22 -7.80
N LEU A 55 -8.98 -0.59 -7.55
CA LEU A 55 -9.03 -2.03 -7.78
C LEU A 55 -9.74 -2.79 -6.66
N ALA A 56 -9.58 -2.37 -5.40
CA ALA A 56 -10.16 -3.09 -4.28
C ALA A 56 -11.70 -3.10 -4.34
N PRO A 57 -12.42 -2.00 -4.66
CA PRO A 57 -13.89 -2.06 -4.72
C PRO A 57 -14.39 -3.03 -5.79
N GLU A 58 -13.75 -3.02 -6.96
CA GLU A 58 -14.09 -3.93 -8.06
C GLU A 58 -13.78 -5.39 -7.72
N LEU A 59 -12.62 -5.64 -7.09
CA LEU A 59 -12.28 -6.96 -6.59
C LEU A 59 -13.25 -7.44 -5.51
N GLY A 60 -13.70 -6.55 -4.63
CA GLY A 60 -14.70 -6.83 -3.60
C GLY A 60 -16.04 -7.24 -4.19
N LYS A 61 -16.52 -6.53 -5.22
CA LYS A 61 -17.74 -6.89 -5.99
C LYS A 61 -17.57 -8.27 -6.64
N PHE A 62 -16.43 -8.53 -7.26
CA PHE A 62 -16.14 -9.81 -7.89
C PHE A 62 -16.13 -10.98 -6.89
N ILE A 63 -15.47 -10.81 -5.74
CA ILE A 63 -15.44 -11.82 -4.67
C ILE A 63 -16.85 -12.06 -4.12
N ASN A 64 -17.63 -11.00 -3.89
CA ASN A 64 -19.01 -11.13 -3.42
C ASN A 64 -19.87 -11.90 -4.43
N ALA A 65 -19.73 -11.62 -5.73
CA ALA A 65 -20.44 -12.33 -6.77
C ALA A 65 -20.08 -13.82 -6.79
N LEU A 66 -18.78 -14.15 -6.76
CA LEU A 66 -18.31 -15.53 -6.77
C LEU A 66 -18.78 -16.31 -5.53
N LEU A 67 -18.66 -15.72 -4.34
CA LEU A 67 -19.11 -16.33 -3.09
C LEU A 67 -20.64 -16.47 -3.05
N GLY A 68 -21.38 -15.48 -3.57
CA GLY A 68 -22.82 -15.54 -3.72
C GLY A 68 -23.23 -16.74 -4.59
N THR A 69 -22.65 -16.86 -5.79
CA THR A 69 -22.89 -17.99 -6.69
C THR A 69 -22.55 -19.33 -6.04
N PHE A 70 -21.42 -19.44 -5.34
CA PHE A 70 -21.03 -20.67 -4.66
C PHE A 70 -22.01 -21.05 -3.55
N ARG A 71 -22.45 -20.09 -2.72
CA ARG A 71 -23.45 -20.32 -1.66
C ARG A 71 -24.79 -20.79 -2.22
N LEU A 72 -25.21 -20.25 -3.36
CA LEU A 72 -26.44 -20.67 -4.04
C LEU A 72 -26.33 -22.09 -4.61
N MET A 73 -25.16 -22.45 -5.12
CA MET A 73 -24.86 -23.80 -5.59
C MET A 73 -24.89 -24.81 -4.45
N THR A 74 -24.32 -24.47 -3.28
CA THR A 74 -24.31 -25.36 -2.12
C THR A 74 -25.64 -25.41 -1.37
N SER A 75 -26.46 -24.35 -1.43
CA SER A 75 -27.79 -24.31 -0.80
C SER A 75 -28.89 -25.03 -1.59
N GLY A 76 -28.59 -25.52 -2.79
CA GLY A 76 -29.56 -26.18 -3.67
C GLY A 76 -30.59 -25.24 -4.30
N GLN A 77 -30.42 -23.92 -4.15
CA GLN A 77 -31.28 -22.88 -4.73
C GLN A 77 -30.80 -22.42 -6.13
N PHE A 78 -29.80 -23.11 -6.68
CA PHE A 78 -29.23 -22.79 -7.99
C PHE A 78 -30.13 -23.34 -9.12
N SER A 79 -30.77 -22.43 -9.86
CA SER A 79 -31.48 -22.75 -11.11
C SER A 79 -30.82 -22.01 -12.27
N MET A 80 -30.40 -22.76 -13.30
CA MET A 80 -29.81 -22.20 -14.54
C MET A 80 -30.79 -21.32 -15.31
N ASP A 81 -32.10 -21.57 -15.18
CA ASP A 81 -33.15 -20.82 -15.86
C ASP A 81 -33.35 -19.40 -15.28
N ASN A 82 -32.81 -19.15 -14.07
CA ASN A 82 -32.98 -17.90 -13.33
C ASN A 82 -31.67 -17.23 -12.94
N LEU A 83 -30.56 -17.53 -13.63
CA LEU A 83 -29.22 -17.06 -13.27
C LEU A 83 -29.16 -15.52 -13.09
N ASN A 84 -29.90 -14.75 -13.90
CA ASN A 84 -30.03 -13.30 -13.74
C ASN A 84 -30.87 -12.87 -12.52
N ALA A 85 -31.97 -13.57 -12.22
CA ALA A 85 -32.78 -13.33 -11.02
C ALA A 85 -32.04 -13.72 -9.74
N VAL A 86 -31.20 -14.76 -9.82
CA VAL A 86 -30.33 -15.25 -8.75
C VAL A 86 -29.17 -14.27 -8.49
N ILE A 87 -28.53 -13.72 -9.54
CA ILE A 87 -27.51 -12.65 -9.39
C ILE A 87 -28.11 -11.38 -8.77
N ASN A 88 -29.34 -11.02 -9.13
CA ASN A 88 -30.03 -9.85 -8.56
C ASN A 88 -30.49 -10.11 -7.12
N ALA A 89 -30.97 -11.32 -6.79
CA ALA A 89 -31.36 -11.70 -5.43
C ALA A 89 -30.16 -11.77 -4.46
N VAL A 90 -28.95 -12.07 -4.94
CA VAL A 90 -27.70 -12.01 -4.14
C VAL A 90 -27.45 -10.60 -3.60
N HIS A 91 -27.88 -9.55 -4.29
CA HIS A 91 -27.76 -8.17 -3.78
C HIS A 91 -28.74 -7.85 -2.63
N GLU A 92 -29.89 -8.53 -2.55
CA GLU A 92 -30.96 -8.21 -1.58
C GLU A 92 -31.04 -9.19 -0.40
N THR A 93 -30.60 -10.44 -0.55
CA THR A 93 -30.89 -11.51 0.42
C THR A 93 -29.67 -12.13 1.09
N ILE A 94 -28.47 -11.97 0.52
CA ILE A 94 -27.25 -12.53 1.07
C ILE A 94 -26.38 -11.38 1.56
N PRO A 95 -26.08 -11.29 2.87
CA PRO A 95 -25.18 -10.26 3.37
C PRO A 95 -23.83 -10.39 2.66
N SER A 96 -23.39 -9.29 2.07
CA SER A 96 -22.12 -9.21 1.36
C SER A 96 -20.98 -9.49 2.32
N THR A 97 -20.12 -10.45 1.97
CA THR A 97 -18.95 -10.79 2.79
C THR A 97 -17.95 -9.63 2.83
N ILE A 98 -17.87 -8.87 1.74
CA ILE A 98 -17.10 -7.63 1.65
C ILE A 98 -18.08 -6.47 1.52
N ASN A 99 -18.08 -5.56 2.50
CA ASN A 99 -18.89 -4.36 2.41
C ASN A 99 -18.19 -3.31 1.52
N VAL A 100 -18.51 -3.33 0.22
CA VAL A 100 -17.95 -2.40 -0.78
C VAL A 100 -18.55 -1.00 -0.67
N GLN A 101 -19.69 -0.84 -0.01
CA GLN A 101 -20.37 0.45 0.16
C GLN A 101 -19.70 1.30 1.25
N ASP A 102 -19.15 0.65 2.27
CA ASP A 102 -18.39 1.30 3.33
C ASP A 102 -16.88 1.07 3.12
N PRO A 103 -16.14 2.08 2.60
CA PRO A 103 -14.69 1.98 2.41
C PRO A 103 -13.92 1.77 3.71
N ASN A 104 -14.53 2.03 4.87
CA ASN A 104 -13.93 1.89 6.19
C ASN A 104 -14.35 0.60 6.90
N SER A 105 -15.14 -0.26 6.24
CA SER A 105 -15.48 -1.57 6.77
C SER A 105 -14.21 -2.42 6.92
N GLU A 106 -14.15 -3.23 7.98
CA GLU A 106 -12.98 -4.08 8.26
C GLU A 106 -12.63 -4.97 7.06
N SER A 107 -13.64 -5.57 6.43
CA SER A 107 -13.46 -6.39 5.22
C SER A 107 -12.82 -5.62 4.05
N MET A 108 -13.14 -4.33 3.93
CA MET A 108 -12.64 -3.50 2.84
C MET A 108 -11.24 -2.98 3.13
N VAL A 109 -10.96 -2.60 4.39
CA VAL A 109 -9.61 -2.27 4.86
C VAL A 109 -8.66 -3.44 4.66
N LEU A 110 -9.07 -4.66 5.03
CA LEU A 110 -8.27 -5.87 4.79
C LEU A 110 -8.02 -6.12 3.31
N LEU A 111 -9.01 -5.86 2.44
CA LEU A 111 -8.85 -5.99 1.00
C LEU A 111 -7.87 -4.95 0.44
N TYR A 112 -7.96 -3.68 0.89
CA TYR A 112 -7.00 -2.63 0.53
C TYR A 112 -5.57 -3.00 0.93
N LEU A 113 -5.38 -3.41 2.18
CA LEU A 113 -4.07 -3.79 2.72
C LEU A 113 -3.51 -5.04 2.02
N GLY A 114 -4.35 -6.06 1.81
CA GLY A 114 -3.96 -7.30 1.13
C GLY A 114 -3.55 -7.05 -0.32
N LEU A 115 -4.32 -6.25 -1.06
CA LEU A 115 -4.01 -5.92 -2.45
C LEU A 115 -2.75 -5.06 -2.55
N PHE A 116 -2.61 -4.06 -1.66
CA PHE A 116 -1.41 -3.23 -1.59
C PHE A 116 -0.17 -4.08 -1.29
N ALA A 117 -0.23 -4.93 -0.27
CA ALA A 117 0.85 -5.83 0.10
C ALA A 117 1.24 -6.77 -1.06
N ALA A 118 0.27 -7.29 -1.81
CA ALA A 118 0.53 -8.13 -2.98
C ALA A 118 1.29 -7.36 -4.08
N ILE A 119 0.87 -6.14 -4.42
CA ILE A 119 1.52 -5.31 -5.44
C ILE A 119 2.95 -4.95 -5.01
N VAL A 120 3.12 -4.49 -3.76
CA VAL A 120 4.42 -4.14 -3.18
C VAL A 120 5.33 -5.37 -3.17
N TYR A 121 4.84 -6.52 -2.70
CA TYR A 121 5.60 -7.77 -2.68
C TYR A 121 6.09 -8.18 -4.07
N ILE A 122 5.24 -8.09 -5.11
CA ILE A 122 5.64 -8.35 -6.49
C ILE A 122 6.75 -7.37 -6.92
N GLY A 123 6.62 -6.10 -6.57
CA GLY A 123 7.63 -5.07 -6.85
C GLY A 123 8.99 -5.38 -6.23
N PHE A 124 9.03 -5.69 -4.94
CA PHE A 124 10.26 -6.07 -4.24
C PHE A 124 10.86 -7.36 -4.80
N ARG A 125 10.02 -8.36 -5.13
CA ARG A 125 10.48 -9.61 -5.75
C ARG A 125 11.09 -9.37 -7.13
N TYR A 126 10.49 -8.48 -7.93
CA TYR A 126 11.00 -8.10 -9.24
C TYR A 126 12.29 -7.28 -9.12
N ALA A 127 12.36 -6.34 -8.17
CA ALA A 127 13.56 -5.56 -7.86
C ALA A 127 14.76 -6.47 -7.51
N ASN A 128 14.55 -7.43 -6.60
CA ASN A 128 15.58 -8.39 -6.21
C ASN A 128 16.10 -9.23 -7.39
N LYS A 129 15.21 -9.63 -8.31
CA LYS A 129 15.59 -10.43 -9.47
C LYS A 129 16.40 -9.65 -10.51
N LYS A 130 16.11 -8.35 -10.68
CA LYS A 130 16.64 -7.55 -11.79
C LYS A 130 17.86 -6.70 -11.41
N ALA A 131 17.93 -6.25 -10.17
CA ALA A 131 18.88 -5.21 -9.74
C ALA A 131 19.72 -5.61 -8.51
N GLY A 132 19.58 -6.81 -7.95
CA GLY A 132 20.26 -7.23 -6.71
C GLY A 132 21.77 -7.52 -6.82
N ARG A 133 22.53 -6.80 -7.65
CA ARG A 133 24.00 -6.92 -7.69
C ARG A 133 24.65 -5.95 -6.70
N LYS A 134 25.90 -6.23 -6.31
CA LYS A 134 26.69 -5.33 -5.47
C LYS A 134 27.01 -4.07 -6.26
N ASP A 135 26.27 -3.01 -5.96
CA ASP A 135 26.46 -1.72 -6.60
C ASP A 135 27.61 -0.93 -5.93
N PRO A 136 28.17 0.07 -6.62
CA PRO A 136 29.16 0.98 -6.06
C PRO A 136 28.65 1.69 -4.80
N LEU A 137 29.55 2.13 -3.92
CA LEU A 137 29.21 2.76 -2.63
C LEU A 137 28.23 3.94 -2.77
N PHE A 138 28.34 4.75 -3.82
CA PHE A 138 27.39 5.83 -4.10
C PHE A 138 25.97 5.31 -4.41
N GLU A 139 25.85 4.26 -5.22
CA GLU A 139 24.56 3.64 -5.54
C GLU A 139 23.92 2.96 -4.32
N SER A 140 24.72 2.45 -3.39
CA SER A 140 24.24 1.96 -2.09
C SER A 140 23.70 3.09 -1.19
N ILE A 141 24.35 4.26 -1.14
CA ILE A 141 23.84 5.42 -0.38
C ILE A 141 22.49 5.87 -0.95
N PHE A 142 22.38 6.01 -2.27
CA PHE A 142 21.13 6.38 -2.91
C PHE A 142 20.07 5.28 -2.81
N GLY A 143 20.48 4.01 -2.86
CA GLY A 143 19.62 2.87 -2.57
C GLY A 143 19.04 2.96 -1.16
N PHE A 144 19.84 3.32 -0.16
CA PHE A 144 19.37 3.53 1.21
C PHE A 144 18.34 4.65 1.31
N ALA A 145 18.64 5.82 0.76
CA ALA A 145 17.70 6.95 0.78
C ALA A 145 16.41 6.62 0.03
N GLY A 146 16.51 6.05 -1.18
CA GLY A 146 15.37 5.69 -2.01
C GLY A 146 14.48 4.64 -1.35
N ALA A 147 15.07 3.57 -0.82
CA ALA A 147 14.29 2.55 -0.12
C ALA A 147 13.75 3.05 1.23
N GLY A 148 14.43 3.97 1.90
CA GLY A 148 13.89 4.68 3.07
C GLY A 148 12.59 5.42 2.74
N VAL A 149 12.55 6.13 1.61
CA VAL A 149 11.31 6.77 1.11
C VAL A 149 10.24 5.73 0.79
N VAL A 150 10.60 4.59 0.19
CA VAL A 150 9.65 3.50 -0.05
C VAL A 150 9.07 2.97 1.26
N GLY A 151 9.92 2.74 2.27
CA GLY A 151 9.49 2.30 3.60
C GLY A 151 8.56 3.30 4.27
N TYR A 152 8.86 4.60 4.14
CA TYR A 152 7.99 5.69 4.61
C TYR A 152 6.62 5.63 3.95
N LEU A 153 6.57 5.56 2.62
CA LEU A 153 5.30 5.50 1.86
C LEU A 153 4.47 4.26 2.23
N ILE A 154 5.10 3.11 2.41
CA ILE A 154 4.42 1.87 2.83
C ILE A 154 3.81 2.06 4.21
N VAL A 155 4.59 2.52 5.19
CA VAL A 155 4.10 2.63 6.57
C VAL A 155 3.00 3.69 6.68
N THR A 156 3.13 4.83 6.00
CA THR A 156 2.07 5.86 6.00
C THR A 156 0.79 5.37 5.34
N PHE A 157 0.88 4.62 4.25
CA PHE A 157 -0.31 4.04 3.62
C PHE A 157 -1.00 3.02 4.53
N VAL A 158 -0.23 2.19 5.22
CA VAL A 158 -0.77 1.19 6.16
C VAL A 158 -1.41 1.87 7.37
N LEU A 159 -0.76 2.88 7.94
CA LEU A 159 -1.29 3.65 9.06
C LEU A 159 -2.56 4.41 8.69
N ASP A 160 -2.62 5.04 7.51
CA ASP A 160 -3.84 5.71 7.01
C ASP A 160 -5.05 4.76 6.94
N LYS A 161 -4.84 3.47 6.68
CA LYS A 161 -5.92 2.48 6.61
C LYS A 161 -6.24 1.80 7.94
N LEU A 162 -5.28 1.69 8.85
CA LEU A 162 -5.46 1.01 10.15
C LEU A 162 -5.83 1.98 11.28
N VAL A 163 -5.21 3.15 11.33
CA VAL A 163 -5.44 4.15 12.36
C VAL A 163 -6.59 5.04 11.89
N ARG A 164 -7.81 4.69 12.31
CA ARG A 164 -8.95 5.60 12.23
C ARG A 164 -8.62 6.82 13.09
N PHE A 165 -8.30 7.96 12.50
CA PHE A 165 -8.45 9.20 13.24
C PHE A 165 -9.96 9.37 13.52
N PRO A 166 -10.41 9.37 14.78
CA PRO A 166 -11.79 9.72 15.08
C PRO A 166 -12.01 11.15 14.59
N GLN A 167 -12.81 11.31 13.54
CA GLN A 167 -13.31 12.63 13.13
C GLN A 167 -14.35 13.09 14.15
N THR A 168 -13.89 13.56 15.32
CA THR A 168 -14.54 14.59 16.13
C THR A 168 -13.53 15.12 17.14
N VAL A 169 -12.63 15.98 16.68
CA VAL A 169 -12.22 17.14 17.46
C VAL A 169 -12.63 18.33 16.60
N MET A 170 -13.54 19.17 17.11
CA MET A 170 -13.71 20.50 16.55
C MET A 170 -12.37 21.20 16.71
N ILE A 171 -11.60 21.26 15.63
CA ILE A 171 -10.39 22.07 15.57
C ILE A 171 -10.87 23.48 15.28
N GLU A 172 -10.79 24.37 16.28
CA GLU A 172 -10.73 25.80 16.02
C GLU A 172 -9.59 26.04 14.99
N PRO A 173 -9.83 26.79 13.91
CA PRO A 173 -8.99 26.82 12.71
C PRO A 173 -7.65 27.56 12.88
N SER A 174 -6.96 27.41 14.01
CA SER A 174 -5.72 28.14 14.30
C SER A 174 -4.45 27.29 14.44
N GLU A 175 -4.50 25.97 14.62
CA GLU A 175 -3.26 25.20 14.92
C GLU A 175 -3.20 23.79 14.31
N VAL A 176 -3.14 23.69 12.97
CA VAL A 176 -2.61 22.48 12.31
C VAL A 176 -1.46 22.89 11.40
N PRO A 177 -0.22 22.45 11.65
CA PRO A 177 0.85 22.65 10.69
C PRO A 177 0.53 21.81 9.45
N GLU A 178 0.13 22.49 8.37
CA GLU A 178 0.05 21.90 7.05
C GLU A 178 1.46 21.39 6.68
N ILE A 179 1.67 20.08 6.70
CA ILE A 179 2.80 19.49 5.98
C ILE A 179 2.45 19.60 4.49
N ARG A 180 2.72 20.78 3.93
CA ARG A 180 2.72 21.00 2.48
C ARG A 180 3.95 20.31 1.93
N LEU A 181 3.75 19.11 1.38
CA LEU A 181 4.68 18.59 0.38
C LEU A 181 4.62 19.55 -0.81
N ASP A 182 5.57 20.47 -0.84
CA ASP A 182 5.70 21.47 -1.88
C ASP A 182 5.74 20.77 -3.24
N ALA A 183 4.90 21.22 -4.18
CA ALA A 183 4.88 20.72 -5.54
C ALA A 183 6.29 20.81 -6.17
N VAL A 184 7.11 21.76 -5.72
CA VAL A 184 8.52 21.88 -6.07
C VAL A 184 9.34 20.68 -5.58
N MET A 185 9.11 20.17 -4.37
CA MET A 185 9.83 19.00 -3.84
C MET A 185 9.45 17.72 -4.60
N LEU A 186 8.16 17.57 -4.93
CA LEU A 186 7.67 16.45 -5.73
C LEU A 186 8.19 16.53 -7.17
N ALA A 187 8.23 17.73 -7.75
CA ALA A 187 8.83 17.98 -9.06
C ALA A 187 10.35 17.71 -9.05
N ILE A 188 11.08 18.08 -8.00
CA ILE A 188 12.52 17.76 -7.87
C ILE A 188 12.74 16.26 -7.81
N ILE A 189 11.93 15.53 -7.03
CA ILE A 189 12.01 14.06 -6.96
C ILE A 189 11.75 13.47 -8.36
N VAL A 190 10.69 13.91 -9.05
CA VAL A 190 10.36 13.45 -10.40
C VAL A 190 11.46 13.82 -11.43
N ILE A 191 12.02 15.02 -11.37
CA ILE A 191 13.10 15.47 -12.25
C ILE A 191 14.37 14.65 -12.00
N VAL A 192 14.74 14.40 -10.74
CA VAL A 192 15.89 13.55 -10.39
C VAL A 192 15.68 12.13 -10.93
N LEU A 193 14.47 11.58 -10.79
CA LEU A 193 14.11 10.27 -11.33
C LEU A 193 14.18 10.20 -12.86
N ILE A 194 13.69 11.24 -13.56
CA ILE A 194 13.72 11.33 -15.02
C ILE A 194 15.15 11.52 -15.52
N VAL A 195 15.92 12.45 -14.94
CA VAL A 195 17.30 12.74 -15.34
C VAL A 195 18.18 11.50 -15.18
N PHE A 196 18.05 10.75 -14.07
CA PHE A 196 18.82 9.52 -13.88
C PHE A 196 18.32 8.35 -14.75
N GLY A 197 17.01 8.22 -14.96
CA GLY A 197 16.44 7.25 -15.90
C GLY A 197 16.92 7.47 -17.35
N VAL A 198 17.08 8.74 -17.75
CA VAL A 198 17.60 9.12 -19.07
C VAL A 198 19.13 8.96 -19.16
N GLN A 199 19.89 9.12 -18.07
CA GLN A 199 21.34 8.93 -18.10
C GLN A 199 21.76 7.45 -18.25
N ARG A 200 20.96 6.49 -17.76
CA ARG A 200 21.20 5.05 -17.99
C ARG A 200 20.75 4.53 -19.37
N SER A 201 20.08 5.35 -20.20
CA SER A 201 19.65 4.93 -21.54
C SER A 201 20.68 5.14 -22.65
N LYS A 202 21.88 5.68 -22.35
CA LYS A 202 22.97 5.72 -23.33
C LYS A 202 23.44 4.29 -23.62
N PRO A 203 23.26 3.78 -24.86
CA PRO A 203 23.68 2.43 -25.19
C PRO A 203 25.21 2.31 -25.09
N PRO A 204 25.74 1.16 -24.62
CA PRO A 204 27.18 0.96 -24.58
C PRO A 204 27.74 1.07 -26.00
N ALA A 205 28.77 1.91 -26.16
CA ALA A 205 29.48 2.08 -27.42
C ALA A 205 29.92 0.70 -27.94
N LYS A 206 29.49 0.35 -29.15
CA LYS A 206 29.93 -0.86 -29.85
C LYS A 206 31.46 -0.86 -29.90
N LYS A 207 32.08 -1.81 -29.19
CA LYS A 207 33.50 -2.12 -29.39
C LYS A 207 33.64 -2.70 -30.79
N LYS A 208 34.51 -2.05 -31.60
CA LYS A 208 35.04 -2.60 -32.85
C LYS A 208 35.88 -3.84 -32.57
#